data_AF-A0A7Z0J529-F1
#
_entry.id   AF-A0A7Z0J529-F1
#
_cell.length_a   1.000
_cell.length_b   1.000
_cell.length_c   1.000
_cell.angle_alpha   90.00
_cell.angle_beta   90.00
_cell.angle_gamma   90.00
#
_symmetry.space_group_name_H-M   'P 1'
#
loop_
_entity.id
_entity.type
_entity.pdbx_description
1 polymer ?
#
loop_
_entity_poly.entity_id
_entity_poly.type
_entity_poly.pdbx_seq_one_letter_code
_entity_poly.pdbx_strand_id
1 'polypeptide(L)' 'MDAQEVPLDDGLVAQIAAIDGQPLEERAAAYTQLHDALRDILEGGDVPVVTER' A
#
# COMPACT_ATOMS: atom_id res chain seq x y z
N MET A 1 -22.38 -0.39 -0.31
CA MET A 1 -21.03 -0.57 -0.85
C MET A 1 -20.16 -0.85 0.34
N ASP A 2 -19.85 -2.13 0.56
CA ASP A 2 -18.86 -2.51 1.56
C ASP A 2 -17.53 -1.99 1.03
N ALA A 3 -17.07 -0.86 1.58
CA ALA A 3 -15.66 -0.55 1.52
C ALA A 3 -15.00 -1.74 2.22
N GLN A 4 -14.34 -2.61 1.46
CA GLN A 4 -13.42 -3.53 2.06
C GLN A 4 -12.36 -2.65 2.73
N GLU A 5 -12.56 -2.36 4.02
CA GLU A 5 -11.48 -2.07 4.95
C GLU A 5 -10.59 -3.31 4.88
N VAL A 6 -9.69 -3.33 3.91
CA VAL A 6 -8.49 -4.14 4.02
C VAL A 6 -7.89 -3.68 5.34
N PRO A 7 -7.79 -4.54 6.37
CA PRO A 7 -7.12 -4.15 7.59
C PRO A 7 -5.69 -3.86 7.16
N LEU A 8 -5.38 -2.57 6.99
CA LEU A 8 -4.09 -2.11 6.49
C LEU A 8 -2.98 -2.70 7.34
N ASP A 9 -3.27 -2.95 8.62
CA ASP A 9 -2.33 -3.39 9.64
C ASP A 9 -1.84 -4.83 9.40
N ASP A 10 -2.74 -5.82 9.42
CA ASP A 10 -2.35 -7.24 9.30
C ASP A 10 -1.85 -7.60 7.89
N GLY A 11 -2.46 -6.99 6.86
CA GLY A 11 -2.09 -7.21 5.46
C GLY A 11 -0.71 -6.62 5.13
N LEU A 12 -0.43 -5.40 5.57
CA LEU A 12 0.87 -4.75 5.36
C LEU A 12 1.98 -5.48 6.13
N VAL A 13 1.71 -5.88 7.37
CA VAL A 13 2.69 -6.65 8.17
C VAL A 13 3.04 -7.97 7.49
N ALA A 14 2.05 -8.70 6.96
CA ALA A 14 2.30 -9.93 6.20
C ALA A 14 3.12 -9.66 4.92
N GLN A 15 2.85 -8.55 4.23
CA GLN A 15 3.57 -8.18 3.01
C GLN A 15 5.03 -7.77 3.29
N ILE A 16 5.28 -7.02 4.36
CA ILE A 16 6.63 -6.68 4.82
C ILE A 16 7.40 -7.96 5.19
N ALA A 17 6.77 -8.88 5.92
CA ALA A 17 7.39 -10.15 6.30
C ALA A 17 7.74 -11.03 5.07
N ALA A 18 6.90 -10.98 4.03
CA ALA A 18 7.21 -11.65 2.76
C ALA A 18 8.43 -11.04 2.05
N ILE A 19 8.57 -9.71 2.07
CA ILE A 19 9.76 -9.02 1.53
C ILE A 19 11.00 -9.38 2.35
N ASP A 20 10.90 -9.43 3.68
CA ASP A 20 12.02 -9.81 4.55
C ASP A 20 12.56 -11.23 4.27
N GLY A 21 11.73 -12.13 3.75
CA GLY A 21 12.12 -13.48 3.35
C GLY A 21 12.84 -13.59 1.99
N GLN A 22 12.93 -12.50 1.22
CA GLN A 22 13.58 -12.48 -0.10
C GLN A 22 15.11 -12.37 0.00
N PRO A 23 15.85 -12.73 -1.07
CA PRO A 23 17.27 -12.42 -1.22
C PRO A 23 17.56 -10.93 -1.02
N LEU A 24 18.72 -10.61 -0.44
CA LEU A 24 19.06 -9.24 -0.05
C LEU A 24 19.03 -8.27 -1.23
N GLU A 25 19.49 -8.73 -2.40
CA GLU A 25 19.50 -7.98 -3.65
C GLU A 25 18.10 -7.62 -4.18
N GLU A 26 17.07 -8.37 -3.80
CA GLU A 26 15.69 -8.15 -4.26
C GLU A 26 14.90 -7.23 -3.32
N ARG A 27 15.24 -7.24 -2.02
CA ARG A 27 14.50 -6.52 -0.96
C ARG A 27 14.36 -5.03 -1.22
N ALA A 28 15.44 -4.37 -1.65
CA ALA A 28 15.42 -2.93 -1.89
C ALA A 28 14.38 -2.54 -2.96
N ALA A 29 14.35 -3.28 -4.08
CA ALA A 29 13.39 -3.03 -5.15
C ALA A 29 11.95 -3.32 -4.70
N ALA A 30 11.73 -4.37 -3.91
CA ALA A 30 10.42 -4.72 -3.39
C ALA A 30 9.90 -3.67 -2.39
N TYR A 31 10.74 -3.14 -1.50
CA TYR A 31 10.34 -2.05 -0.60
C TYR A 31 10.03 -0.75 -1.34
N THR A 32 10.78 -0.40 -2.39
CA THR A 32 10.47 0.78 -3.20
C THR A 32 9.08 0.65 -3.84
N GLN A 33 8.75 -0.51 -4.41
CA GLN A 33 7.42 -0.75 -4.98
C GLN A 33 6.31 -0.66 -3.94
N LEU A 34 6.51 -1.27 -2.76
CA LEU A 34 5.54 -1.19 -1.67
C LEU A 34 5.34 0.25 -1.20
N HIS A 35 6.43 0.99 -1.02
CA HIS A 35 6.38 2.40 -0.64
C HIS A 35 5.61 3.24 -1.66
N ASP A 36 5.90 3.08 -2.94
CA ASP A 36 5.22 3.83 -4.00
C ASP A 36 3.72 3.51 -4.03
N ALA A 37 3.33 2.25 -3.87
CA ALA A 37 1.93 1.86 -3.78
C ALA A 37 1.22 2.48 -2.56
N LEU A 38 1.86 2.49 -1.40
CA LEU A 38 1.32 3.13 -0.20
C LEU A 38 1.19 4.64 -0.38
N ARG A 39 2.20 5.28 -1.00
CA ARG A 39 2.17 6.70 -1.32
C ARG A 39 1.00 7.01 -2.24
N ASP A 40 0.80 6.25 -3.31
CA ASP A 40 -0.30 6.47 -4.26
C ASP A 40 -1.67 6.34 -3.60
N ILE A 41 -1.83 5.42 -2.65
CA ILE A 41 -3.08 5.28 -1.86
C ILE A 41 -3.32 6.51 -0.99
N LEU A 42 -2.28 7.02 -0.33
CA LEU A 42 -2.36 8.17 0.57
C LEU A 42 -2.54 9.49 -0.20
N GLU A 43 -1.88 9.65 -1.35
CA GLU A 43 -1.98 10.83 -2.21
C GLU A 43 -3.27 10.82 -3.05
N GLY A 44 -3.75 9.65 -3.47
CA GLY A 44 -5.02 9.48 -4.19
C GLY A 44 -6.27 9.53 -3.30
N GLY A 45 -6.10 9.46 -1.97
CA GLY A 45 -7.18 9.57 -0.99
C GLY A 45 -7.69 11.00 -0.76
N ASP A 46 -6.97 12.02 -1.23
CA ASP A 46 -7.32 13.45 -1.10
C ASP A 46 -7.80 14.06 -2.44
N VAL A 47 -8.58 13.30 -3.22
CA VAL A 47 -9.34 13.88 -4.33
C VAL A 47 -10.65 14.42 -3.74
N PRO A 48 -10.84 15.75 -3.59
CA PRO A 48 -12.14 16.27 -3.20
C PRO A 48 -13.13 15.83 -4.27
N VAL A 49 -14.11 15.01 -3.86
CA VAL A 49 -15.27 14.74 -4.70
C VAL A 49 -16.01 16.05 -4.83
N VAL A 50 -15.69 16.82 -5.87
CA VAL A 50 -16.52 17.92 -6.34
C VAL A 50 -17.81 17.28 -6.82
N THR A 51 -18.75 17.13 -5.89
CA THR A 51 -20.10 16.68 -6.19
C THR A 51 -20.86 17.91 -6.66
N GLU A 52 -20.66 18.29 -7.92
CA GLU A 52 -21.50 19.29 -8.56
C GLU A 52 -22.68 18.57 -9.24
N ARG A 53 -23.88 18.80 -8.72
CA ARG A 53 -25.16 18.49 -9.36
C ARG A 53 -26.11 19.65 -9.19
#